data_AF-A0A8B6EQ29-F1
#
_entry.id   AF-A0A8B6EQ29-F1
#
_cell.length_a   1.000
_cell.length_b   1.000
_cell.length_c   1.000
_cell.angle_alpha   90.00
_cell.angle_beta   90.00
_cell.angle_gamma   90.00
#
_symmetry.space_group_name_H-M   'P 1'
#
loop_
_entity.id
_entity.type
_entity.pdbx_description
1 polymer ?
#
loop_
_entity_poly.entity_id
_entity_poly.type
_entity_poly.pdbx_seq_one_letter_code
_entity_poly.pdbx_strand_id
1 'polypeptide(L)'
;MSGRRASGFVVESLDGQVQLVLPTLTECSDLPQNREELPTPDIAIRYNHLKEMADNLSPLDPDCKIMLLIGMDMTEAHHVLEQIIGPRNALFAQKLPLGWVVIGNTYLCGIHTPDDVTAYLTHLAPDTSAIFERTVQNDKSILSIEDRQFLTLMKTYLQKDKDGNWCSPLPFRTPRRRLPNNRAMVLHGAQSLEKIFHTDPLEQEHIIAFMQKEYRQECETLQASLTLLENVKIRRLNTSISIRDA
;
A
#
# COMPACT_ATOMS: atom_id res chain seq x y z
N MET A 1 -18.21 8.24 -17.37
CA MET A 1 -18.36 6.78 -17.52
C MET A 1 -19.74 6.49 -18.10
N SER A 2 -19.83 5.84 -19.25
CA SER A 2 -21.09 5.29 -19.78
C SER A 2 -21.02 3.78 -19.57
N GLY A 3 -21.61 3.29 -18.49
CA GLY A 3 -21.72 1.86 -18.18
C GLY A 3 -23.16 1.58 -17.76
N ARG A 4 -23.70 0.42 -18.14
CA ARG A 4 -25.06 0.05 -17.71
C ARG A 4 -25.08 -0.07 -16.19
N ARG A 5 -26.18 0.37 -15.58
CA ARG A 5 -26.40 0.26 -14.14
C ARG A 5 -27.41 -0.83 -13.89
N ALA A 6 -27.15 -1.64 -12.87
CA ALA A 6 -28.00 -2.77 -12.51
C ALA A 6 -28.15 -2.81 -10.99
N SER A 7 -29.34 -3.16 -10.49
CA SER A 7 -29.69 -3.06 -9.06
C SER A 7 -30.53 -4.26 -8.63
N GLY A 8 -30.59 -4.52 -7.32
CA GLY A 8 -31.30 -5.68 -6.77
C GLY A 8 -30.48 -6.97 -6.80
N PHE A 9 -29.15 -6.86 -6.91
CA PHE A 9 -28.25 -8.01 -6.83
C PHE A 9 -27.97 -8.35 -5.36
N VAL A 10 -27.81 -9.63 -5.09
CA VAL A 10 -27.40 -10.17 -3.81
C VAL A 10 -26.19 -11.06 -4.06
N VAL A 11 -25.17 -10.94 -3.21
CA VAL A 11 -24.05 -11.87 -3.17
C VAL A 11 -24.22 -12.77 -1.94
N GLU A 12 -23.91 -14.04 -2.11
CA GLU A 12 -24.05 -15.07 -1.08
C GLU A 12 -22.72 -15.80 -0.89
N SER A 13 -22.39 -16.14 0.35
CA SER A 13 -21.24 -17.00 0.66
C SER A 13 -21.47 -18.42 0.14
N LEU A 14 -20.41 -19.16 -0.16
CA LEU A 14 -20.52 -20.51 -0.73
C LEU A 14 -21.22 -21.52 0.19
N ASP A 15 -21.21 -21.27 1.50
CA ASP A 15 -21.91 -22.06 2.52
C ASP A 15 -23.38 -21.62 2.75
N GLY A 16 -23.83 -20.57 2.04
CA GLY A 16 -25.18 -20.01 2.13
C GLY A 16 -25.50 -19.33 3.47
N GLN A 17 -24.52 -19.11 4.34
CA GLN A 17 -24.75 -18.55 5.68
C GLN A 17 -24.87 -17.02 5.66
N VAL A 18 -24.26 -16.36 4.69
CA VAL A 18 -24.21 -14.91 4.60
C VAL A 18 -24.74 -14.45 3.25
N GLN A 19 -25.68 -13.51 3.28
CA GLN A 19 -26.19 -12.81 2.10
C GLN A 19 -26.02 -11.31 2.29
N LEU A 20 -25.42 -10.65 1.30
CA LEU A 20 -25.22 -9.20 1.29
C LEU A 20 -25.93 -8.61 0.08
N VAL A 21 -26.77 -7.61 0.32
CA VAL A 21 -27.42 -6.85 -0.75
C VAL A 21 -26.38 -5.91 -1.36
N LEU A 22 -26.15 -6.04 -2.67
CA LEU A 22 -25.19 -5.21 -3.37
C LEU A 22 -25.78 -3.84 -3.71
N PRO A 23 -24.97 -2.77 -3.70
CA PRO A 23 -25.36 -1.46 -4.21
C PRO A 23 -25.60 -1.55 -5.72
N THR A 24 -26.03 -0.44 -6.32
CA THR A 24 -26.19 -0.39 -7.78
C THR A 24 -24.85 -0.67 -8.46
N LEU A 25 -24.77 -1.81 -9.14
CA LEU A 25 -23.62 -2.23 -9.90
C LEU A 25 -23.48 -1.36 -11.15
N THR A 26 -22.23 -1.06 -11.51
CA THR A 26 -21.90 -0.40 -12.77
C THR A 26 -21.10 -1.37 -13.61
N GLU A 27 -21.56 -1.61 -14.84
CA GLU A 27 -20.86 -2.45 -15.79
C GLU A 27 -19.46 -1.90 -16.09
N CYS A 28 -18.47 -2.79 -16.04
CA CYS A 28 -17.10 -2.54 -16.45
C CYS A 28 -16.66 -3.65 -17.41
N SER A 29 -16.27 -3.27 -18.63
CA SER A 29 -15.77 -4.22 -19.64
C SER A 29 -14.36 -4.72 -19.37
N ASP A 30 -13.61 -4.03 -18.50
CA ASP A 30 -12.18 -4.24 -18.27
C ASP A 30 -11.91 -4.60 -16.80
N LEU A 31 -12.50 -5.69 -16.32
CA LEU A 31 -12.17 -6.25 -15.00
C LEU A 31 -10.85 -7.04 -15.08
N PRO A 32 -9.95 -6.94 -14.07
CA PRO A 32 -8.72 -7.72 -14.03
C PRO A 32 -9.05 -9.22 -14.02
N GLN A 33 -8.40 -9.98 -14.89
CA GLN A 33 -8.56 -11.44 -15.01
C GLN A 33 -7.32 -12.20 -14.52
N ASN A 34 -6.45 -11.56 -13.72
CA ASN A 34 -5.26 -12.21 -13.20
C ASN A 34 -5.65 -13.24 -12.14
N ARG A 35 -5.66 -14.52 -12.52
CA ARG A 35 -6.00 -15.63 -11.62
C ARG A 35 -4.80 -16.12 -10.80
N GLU A 36 -3.58 -15.73 -11.16
CA GLU A 36 -2.36 -16.17 -10.46
C GLU A 36 -2.25 -15.53 -9.06
N GLU A 37 -2.91 -14.39 -8.86
CA GLU A 37 -2.98 -13.70 -7.56
C GLU A 37 -4.02 -14.33 -6.62
N LEU A 38 -4.93 -15.17 -7.13
CA LEU A 38 -6.01 -15.73 -6.32
C LEU A 38 -5.44 -16.79 -5.37
N PRO A 39 -5.78 -16.72 -4.08
CA PRO A 39 -5.27 -17.66 -3.10
C PRO A 39 -5.88 -19.05 -3.29
N THR A 40 -5.03 -20.07 -3.33
CA THR A 40 -5.45 -21.48 -3.41
C THR A 40 -5.14 -22.24 -2.12
N PRO A 41 -5.86 -23.34 -1.85
CA PRO A 41 -5.52 -24.26 -0.76
C PRO A 41 -4.05 -24.71 -0.79
N ASP A 42 -3.52 -25.00 -1.98
CA ASP A 42 -2.13 -25.46 -2.18
C ASP A 42 -1.08 -24.43 -1.75
N ILE A 43 -1.39 -23.12 -1.85
CA ILE A 43 -0.51 -22.05 -1.36
C ILE A 43 -0.61 -21.98 0.16
N ALA A 44 -1.81 -22.04 0.72
CA ALA A 44 -2.03 -21.91 2.17
C ALA A 44 -1.39 -23.05 2.97
N ILE A 45 -1.48 -24.31 2.51
CA ILE A 45 -0.92 -25.48 3.20
C ILE A 45 0.61 -25.39 3.40
N ARG A 46 1.31 -24.61 2.57
CA ARG A 46 2.77 -24.42 2.69
C ARG A 46 3.17 -23.59 3.90
N TYR A 47 2.25 -22.82 4.46
CA TYR A 47 2.47 -22.00 5.63
C TYR A 47 1.89 -22.69 6.86
N ASN A 48 2.74 -23.02 7.84
CA ASN A 48 2.31 -23.74 9.04
C ASN A 48 1.12 -23.08 9.75
N HIS A 49 1.07 -21.75 9.79
CA HIS A 49 -0.03 -21.01 10.43
C HIS A 49 -1.30 -20.93 9.57
N LEU A 50 -1.26 -21.22 8.27
CA LEU A 50 -2.43 -21.20 7.38
C LEU A 50 -2.95 -22.60 7.03
N LYS A 51 -2.31 -23.68 7.50
CA LYS A 51 -2.72 -25.06 7.19
C LYS A 51 -4.16 -25.34 7.58
N GLU A 52 -4.57 -24.92 8.77
CA GLU A 52 -5.91 -25.20 9.29
C GLU A 52 -7.00 -24.47 8.52
N MET A 53 -6.71 -23.28 7.97
CA MET A 53 -7.71 -22.55 7.19
C MET A 53 -7.77 -23.01 5.72
N ALA A 54 -6.79 -23.78 5.23
CA ALA A 54 -6.65 -24.13 3.81
C ALA A 54 -7.88 -24.81 3.22
N ASP A 55 -8.55 -25.64 4.01
CA ASP A 55 -9.76 -26.35 3.62
C ASP A 55 -10.97 -25.42 3.43
N ASN A 56 -10.90 -24.18 3.93
CA ASN A 56 -11.94 -23.16 3.73
C ASN A 56 -11.72 -22.33 2.45
N LEU A 57 -10.59 -22.50 1.76
CA LEU A 57 -10.39 -21.90 0.44
C LEU A 57 -10.97 -22.81 -0.63
N SER A 58 -11.62 -22.20 -1.62
CA SER A 58 -12.10 -22.94 -2.78
C SER A 58 -10.95 -23.22 -3.75
N PRO A 59 -10.86 -24.43 -4.32
CA PRO A 59 -9.97 -24.70 -5.45
C PRO A 59 -10.29 -23.78 -6.63
N LEU A 60 -9.28 -23.42 -7.42
CA LEU A 60 -9.49 -22.64 -8.64
C LEU A 60 -10.25 -23.47 -9.69
N ASP A 61 -11.43 -22.97 -10.08
CA ASP A 61 -12.18 -23.49 -11.22
C ASP A 61 -11.69 -22.79 -12.51
N PRO A 62 -11.10 -23.54 -13.48
CA PRO A 62 -10.62 -22.96 -14.72
C PRO A 62 -11.73 -22.34 -15.58
N ASP A 63 -12.98 -22.73 -15.41
CA ASP A 63 -14.11 -22.21 -16.18
C ASP A 63 -14.77 -20.98 -15.53
N CYS A 64 -14.44 -20.70 -14.26
CA CYS A 64 -15.06 -19.62 -13.47
C CYS A 64 -14.46 -18.23 -13.77
N LYS A 65 -15.24 -17.34 -14.38
CA LYS A 65 -14.77 -15.99 -14.77
C LYS A 65 -14.85 -14.99 -13.60
N ILE A 66 -13.88 -14.08 -13.51
CA ILE A 66 -13.94 -12.95 -12.57
C ILE A 66 -14.93 -11.93 -13.14
N MET A 67 -16.12 -11.82 -12.56
CA MET A 67 -17.22 -11.01 -13.09
C MET A 67 -17.66 -9.85 -12.18
N LEU A 68 -17.21 -9.83 -10.92
CA LEU A 68 -17.62 -8.84 -9.93
C LEU A 68 -16.41 -8.41 -9.11
N LEU A 69 -16.28 -7.10 -8.89
CA LEU A 69 -15.33 -6.52 -7.95
C LEU A 69 -16.13 -5.82 -6.84
N ILE A 70 -15.88 -6.22 -5.59
CA ILE A 70 -16.52 -5.60 -4.43
C ILE A 70 -15.59 -4.53 -3.88
N GLY A 71 -16.01 -3.26 -4.02
CA GLY A 71 -15.25 -2.10 -3.61
C GLY A 71 -15.52 -1.68 -2.16
N MET A 72 -14.95 -0.53 -1.79
CA MET A 72 -15.06 0.06 -0.45
C MET A 72 -16.46 0.56 -0.09
N ASP A 73 -17.33 0.70 -1.08
CA ASP A 73 -18.75 1.05 -0.92
C ASP A 73 -19.57 -0.07 -0.26
N MET A 74 -19.01 -1.28 -0.19
CA MET A 74 -19.54 -2.42 0.57
C MET A 74 -18.72 -2.68 1.84
N THR A 75 -18.73 -1.73 2.77
CA THR A 75 -17.93 -1.82 4.00
C THR A 75 -18.20 -3.10 4.80
N GLU A 76 -19.46 -3.53 4.89
CA GLU A 76 -19.85 -4.76 5.58
C GLU A 76 -19.16 -6.00 5.01
N ALA A 77 -18.98 -6.07 3.69
CA ALA A 77 -18.29 -7.18 3.04
C ALA A 77 -16.80 -7.28 3.42
N HIS A 78 -16.22 -6.21 3.97
CA HIS A 78 -14.81 -6.12 4.37
C HIS A 78 -14.61 -6.18 5.88
N HIS A 79 -15.66 -6.43 6.68
CA HIS A 79 -15.52 -6.59 8.12
C HIS A 79 -14.67 -7.83 8.45
N VAL A 80 -13.57 -7.63 9.17
CA VAL A 80 -12.70 -8.73 9.60
C VAL A 80 -13.33 -9.43 10.80
N LEU A 81 -13.76 -10.68 10.59
CA LEU A 81 -14.35 -11.54 11.62
C LEU A 81 -13.28 -12.30 12.41
N GLU A 82 -12.22 -12.70 11.73
CA GLU A 82 -11.10 -13.45 12.29
C GLU A 82 -9.82 -13.13 11.51
N GLN A 83 -8.66 -13.21 12.16
CA GLN A 83 -7.38 -12.99 11.51
C GLN A 83 -6.33 -13.99 11.99
N ILE A 84 -5.57 -14.53 11.04
CA ILE A 84 -4.47 -15.45 11.29
C ILE A 84 -3.19 -14.76 10.84
N ILE A 85 -2.31 -14.45 11.81
CA ILE A 85 -1.07 -13.70 11.58
C ILE A 85 0.13 -14.66 11.58
N GLY A 86 0.94 -14.57 10.53
CA GLY A 86 2.18 -15.33 10.40
C GLY A 86 3.43 -14.58 10.91
N PRO A 87 4.60 -15.20 10.78
CA PRO A 87 5.89 -14.53 11.00
C PRO A 87 6.11 -13.38 10.01
N ARG A 88 7.11 -12.53 10.26
CA ARG A 88 7.41 -11.37 9.40
C ARG A 88 7.55 -11.77 7.93
N ASN A 89 6.91 -11.00 7.05
CA ASN A 89 6.87 -11.18 5.59
C ASN A 89 6.21 -12.48 5.09
N ALA A 90 5.55 -13.26 5.97
CA ALA A 90 4.71 -14.37 5.54
C ALA A 90 3.32 -13.88 5.11
N LEU A 91 2.63 -14.69 4.32
CA LEU A 91 1.20 -14.51 4.06
C LEU A 91 0.42 -14.52 5.36
N PHE A 92 -0.67 -13.77 5.44
CA PHE A 92 -1.61 -13.82 6.55
C PHE A 92 -3.03 -13.94 5.99
N ALA A 93 -4.00 -14.35 6.80
CA ALA A 93 -5.36 -14.55 6.34
C ALA A 93 -6.36 -13.75 7.19
N GLN A 94 -7.46 -13.36 6.56
CA GLN A 94 -8.60 -12.72 7.21
C GLN A 94 -9.88 -13.44 6.80
N LYS A 95 -10.75 -13.68 7.78
CA LYS A 95 -12.11 -14.16 7.53
C LYS A 95 -13.01 -12.95 7.38
N LEU A 96 -13.62 -12.82 6.21
CA LEU A 96 -14.64 -11.83 5.89
C LEU A 96 -16.02 -12.52 5.85
N PRO A 97 -17.13 -11.78 5.78
CA PRO A 97 -18.46 -12.40 5.73
C PRO A 97 -18.68 -13.32 4.53
N LEU A 98 -18.02 -13.04 3.40
CA LEU A 98 -18.12 -13.87 2.18
C LEU A 98 -17.10 -15.02 2.11
N GLY A 99 -16.21 -15.14 3.11
CA GLY A 99 -15.22 -16.21 3.16
C GLY A 99 -13.83 -15.74 3.55
N TRP A 100 -12.85 -16.64 3.40
CA TRP A 100 -11.46 -16.36 3.73
C TRP A 100 -10.72 -15.69 2.58
N VAL A 101 -9.90 -14.70 2.92
CA VAL A 101 -8.93 -14.08 2.02
C VAL A 101 -7.52 -14.25 2.57
N VAL A 102 -6.55 -14.44 1.67
CA VAL A 102 -5.12 -14.50 2.02
C VAL A 102 -4.45 -13.25 1.46
N ILE A 103 -3.70 -12.57 2.30
CA ILE A 103 -3.06 -11.30 2.00
C ILE A 103 -1.54 -11.47 2.09
N GLY A 104 -0.87 -10.95 1.08
CA GLY A 104 0.58 -10.97 0.95
C GLY A 104 1.01 -11.45 -0.43
N ASN A 105 2.31 -11.46 -0.65
CA ASN A 105 2.86 -11.83 -1.94
C ASN A 105 2.87 -13.37 -2.10
N THR A 106 1.93 -13.91 -2.87
CA THR A 106 1.82 -15.34 -3.20
C THR A 106 3.00 -15.85 -4.05
N TYR A 107 3.70 -14.95 -4.76
CA TYR A 107 4.87 -15.23 -5.59
C TYR A 107 6.13 -15.60 -4.79
N LEU A 108 6.22 -15.21 -3.50
CA LEU A 108 7.39 -15.47 -2.65
C LEU A 108 7.58 -16.95 -2.28
N CYS A 109 6.67 -17.84 -2.66
CA CYS A 109 6.84 -19.29 -2.47
C CYS A 109 7.67 -19.96 -3.58
N GLY A 110 8.24 -19.19 -4.53
CA GLY A 110 9.14 -19.71 -5.58
C GLY A 110 8.44 -20.55 -6.66
N ILE A 111 7.11 -20.46 -6.76
CA ILE A 111 6.31 -21.21 -7.75
C ILE A 111 6.06 -20.37 -9.01
N HIS A 112 5.99 -19.05 -8.86
CA HIS A 112 5.75 -18.11 -9.94
C HIS A 112 6.63 -16.88 -9.72
N THR A 113 7.67 -16.70 -10.52
CA THR A 113 8.23 -15.37 -10.75
C THR A 113 7.37 -14.73 -11.83
N PRO A 114 6.58 -13.70 -11.54
CA PRO A 114 5.87 -13.01 -12.60
C PRO A 114 6.92 -12.34 -13.49
N ASP A 115 6.84 -12.61 -14.80
CA ASP A 115 7.73 -11.97 -15.78
C ASP A 115 7.49 -10.44 -15.84
N ASP A 116 6.32 -9.97 -15.36
CA ASP A 116 5.95 -8.56 -15.31
C ASP A 116 5.16 -8.22 -14.02
N VAL A 117 5.46 -7.06 -13.42
CA VAL A 117 4.71 -6.52 -12.27
C VAL A 117 3.67 -5.53 -12.78
N THR A 118 2.39 -5.89 -12.72
CA THR A 118 1.31 -5.01 -13.17
C THR A 118 0.88 -4.06 -12.05
N ALA A 119 1.12 -2.76 -12.22
CA ALA A 119 0.60 -1.71 -11.34
C ALA A 119 -0.52 -0.95 -12.04
N TYR A 120 -1.74 -1.00 -11.48
CA TYR A 120 -2.86 -0.21 -11.98
C TYR A 120 -2.80 1.21 -11.41
N LEU A 121 -2.21 2.14 -12.15
CA LEU A 121 -2.22 3.56 -11.81
C LEU A 121 -3.54 4.21 -12.25
N THR A 122 -4.31 4.74 -11.29
CA THR A 122 -5.43 5.63 -11.61
C THR A 122 -4.87 7.02 -11.97
N HIS A 123 -4.86 7.33 -13.27
CA HIS A 123 -4.38 8.62 -13.75
C HIS A 123 -5.50 9.67 -13.65
N LEU A 124 -5.42 10.59 -12.69
CA LEU A 124 -6.34 11.73 -12.61
C LEU A 124 -5.85 12.83 -13.56
N ALA A 125 -6.50 12.98 -14.72
CA ALA A 125 -6.23 14.09 -15.63
C ALA A 125 -6.65 15.44 -14.98
N PRO A 126 -5.89 16.52 -15.19
CA PRO A 126 -6.17 17.83 -14.59
C PRO A 126 -7.44 18.52 -15.14
N ASP A 127 -7.98 18.08 -16.28
CA ASP A 127 -9.27 18.53 -16.81
C ASP A 127 -10.31 17.39 -16.74
N THR A 128 -11.43 17.66 -16.06
CA THR A 128 -12.48 16.70 -15.72
C THR A 128 -13.34 16.24 -16.92
N SER A 129 -12.98 16.57 -18.16
CA SER A 129 -13.75 16.22 -19.36
C SER A 129 -13.39 14.84 -19.92
N ALA A 130 -12.22 14.29 -19.58
CA ALA A 130 -11.81 12.95 -19.98
C ALA A 130 -11.05 12.27 -18.83
N ILE A 131 -11.80 11.83 -17.82
CA ILE A 131 -11.26 11.21 -16.59
C ILE A 131 -10.59 9.85 -16.87
N PHE A 132 -10.81 9.25 -18.06
CA PHE A 132 -10.23 7.97 -18.45
C PHE A 132 -9.83 8.00 -19.93
N GLU A 133 -8.58 8.35 -20.23
CA GLU A 133 -8.00 8.19 -21.57
C GLU A 133 -7.23 6.87 -21.63
N ARG A 134 -7.76 5.91 -22.41
CA ARG A 134 -7.16 4.59 -22.62
C ARG A 134 -6.08 4.71 -23.70
N THR A 135 -4.82 4.52 -23.35
CA THR A 135 -3.75 4.31 -24.35
C THR A 135 -3.55 2.81 -24.57
N VAL A 136 -3.54 2.37 -25.84
CA VAL A 136 -3.47 0.96 -26.29
C VAL A 136 -2.06 0.37 -26.14
N GLN A 137 -1.34 0.71 -25.07
CA GLN A 137 0.06 0.32 -24.93
C GLN A 137 0.33 -0.34 -23.58
N ASN A 138 -0.30 -1.50 -23.39
CA ASN A 138 -0.41 -2.18 -22.11
C ASN A 138 0.76 -3.11 -21.73
N ASP A 139 1.85 -3.19 -22.49
CA ASP A 139 2.97 -4.13 -22.23
C ASP A 139 4.36 -3.46 -22.23
N LYS A 140 4.46 -2.24 -21.70
CA LYS A 140 5.76 -1.67 -21.34
C LYS A 140 5.62 -1.10 -19.95
N SER A 141 6.62 -1.24 -19.09
CA SER A 141 6.68 -0.54 -17.80
C SER A 141 6.43 0.97 -18.04
N ILE A 142 5.18 1.40 -17.94
CA ILE A 142 4.80 2.79 -18.16
C ILE A 142 5.17 3.49 -16.87
N LEU A 143 6.42 3.96 -16.80
CA LEU A 143 6.85 4.88 -15.77
C LEU A 143 5.80 6.01 -15.66
N SER A 144 5.36 6.34 -14.43
CA SER A 144 4.46 7.48 -14.20
C SER A 144 5.00 8.73 -14.93
N ILE A 145 4.14 9.68 -15.28
CA ILE A 145 4.60 10.98 -15.79
C ILE A 145 5.64 11.58 -14.84
N GLU A 146 5.44 11.39 -13.53
CA GLU A 146 6.37 11.81 -12.49
C GLU A 146 7.65 10.97 -12.48
N ASP A 147 7.56 9.65 -12.67
CA ASP A 147 8.74 8.77 -12.74
C ASP A 147 9.59 9.05 -13.98
N ARG A 148 8.97 9.35 -15.13
CA ARG A 148 9.70 9.75 -16.34
C ARG A 148 10.43 11.06 -16.15
N GLN A 149 9.78 12.04 -15.50
CA GLN A 149 10.40 13.32 -15.17
C GLN A 149 11.53 13.15 -14.15
N PHE A 150 11.30 12.33 -13.12
CA PHE A 150 12.29 11.99 -12.11
C PHE A 150 13.51 11.30 -12.71
N LEU A 151 13.32 10.27 -13.54
CA LEU A 151 14.42 9.55 -14.18
C LEU A 151 15.18 10.42 -15.18
N THR A 152 14.49 11.33 -15.88
CA THR A 152 15.15 12.33 -16.73
C THR A 152 15.99 13.27 -15.88
N LEU A 153 15.44 13.77 -14.77
CA LEU A 153 16.12 14.67 -13.84
C LEU A 153 17.36 13.98 -13.22
N MET A 154 17.21 12.76 -12.72
CA MET A 154 18.32 11.99 -12.17
C MET A 154 19.38 11.69 -13.23
N LYS A 155 19.01 11.34 -14.47
CA LYS A 155 20.00 11.14 -15.54
C LYS A 155 20.76 12.42 -15.91
N THR A 156 20.09 13.57 -15.92
CA THR A 156 20.68 14.83 -16.35
C THR A 156 21.50 15.52 -15.26
N TYR A 157 21.08 15.42 -14.00
CA TYR A 157 21.62 16.25 -12.93
C TYR A 157 22.27 15.48 -11.78
N LEU A 158 22.25 14.14 -11.79
CA LEU A 158 23.03 13.35 -10.83
C LEU A 158 24.52 13.50 -11.14
N GLN A 159 25.21 14.33 -10.37
CA GLN A 159 26.63 14.61 -10.52
C GLN A 159 27.34 14.57 -9.17
N LYS A 160 28.63 14.29 -9.16
CA LYS A 160 29.43 14.45 -7.94
C LYS A 160 29.81 15.91 -7.76
N ASP A 161 29.54 16.45 -6.58
CA ASP A 161 30.05 17.76 -6.17
C ASP A 161 31.56 17.69 -5.93
N LYS A 162 32.17 18.86 -5.73
CA LYS A 162 33.61 19.09 -5.48
C LYS A 162 34.15 18.29 -4.30
N ASP A 163 33.27 17.97 -3.34
CA ASP A 163 33.58 17.16 -2.16
C ASP A 163 33.37 15.64 -2.36
N GLY A 164 33.06 15.21 -3.59
CA GLY A 164 32.89 13.80 -3.96
C GLY A 164 31.52 13.20 -3.65
N ASN A 165 30.58 14.00 -3.14
CA ASN A 165 29.21 13.61 -2.82
C ASN A 165 28.32 13.60 -4.06
N TRP A 166 27.44 12.61 -4.20
CA TRP A 166 26.44 12.59 -5.26
C TRP A 166 25.31 13.58 -4.97
N CYS A 167 25.11 14.53 -5.87
CA CYS A 167 24.09 15.56 -5.80
C CYS A 167 23.14 15.45 -6.99
N SER A 168 21.84 15.57 -6.73
CA SER A 168 20.79 15.69 -7.75
C SER A 168 19.69 16.63 -7.21
N PRO A 169 19.06 17.46 -8.05
CA PRO A 169 17.95 18.30 -7.64
C PRO A 169 16.75 17.44 -7.19
N LEU A 170 16.00 17.91 -6.20
CA LEU A 170 14.75 17.24 -5.81
C LEU A 170 13.70 17.42 -6.91
N PRO A 171 12.93 16.38 -7.28
CA PRO A 171 11.83 16.48 -8.24
C PRO A 171 10.63 17.21 -7.61
N PHE A 172 10.72 18.52 -7.46
CA PHE A 172 9.55 19.33 -7.20
C PHE A 172 8.78 19.53 -8.51
N ARG A 173 7.45 19.46 -8.47
CA ARG A 173 6.59 19.87 -9.60
C ARG A 173 6.89 21.34 -9.94
N THR A 174 7.76 21.57 -10.93
CA THR A 174 8.23 22.92 -11.29
C THR A 174 7.35 23.58 -12.35
N PRO A 175 7.17 24.92 -12.28
CA PRO A 175 7.70 25.81 -11.25
C PRO A 175 6.88 25.67 -9.96
N ARG A 176 7.57 25.60 -8.81
CA ARG A 176 6.92 25.51 -7.49
C ARG A 176 6.05 26.75 -7.33
N ARG A 177 4.73 26.63 -7.56
CA ARG A 177 3.77 27.70 -7.25
C ARG A 177 3.91 27.96 -5.76
N ARG A 178 4.17 29.21 -5.37
CA ARG A 178 4.13 29.58 -3.95
C ARG A 178 2.73 29.25 -3.45
N LEU A 179 2.64 28.31 -2.50
CA LEU A 179 1.38 27.97 -1.89
C LEU A 179 0.75 29.25 -1.33
N PRO A 180 -0.55 29.48 -1.54
CA PRO A 180 -1.22 30.62 -0.94
C PRO A 180 -1.06 30.57 0.58
N ASN A 181 -0.96 31.74 1.21
CA ASN A 181 -0.78 31.84 2.65
C ASN A 181 -2.00 31.24 3.36
N ASN A 182 -1.84 30.02 3.87
CA ASN A 182 -2.90 29.29 4.59
C ASN A 182 -2.95 29.63 6.09
N ARG A 183 -2.22 30.65 6.56
CA ARG A 183 -2.15 31.01 7.99
C ARG A 183 -3.53 31.19 8.63
N ALA A 184 -4.46 31.84 7.93
CA ALA A 184 -5.82 32.02 8.45
C ALA A 184 -6.55 30.68 8.66
N MET A 185 -6.38 29.74 7.72
CA MET A 185 -7.00 28.42 7.78
C MET A 185 -6.36 27.54 8.86
N VAL A 186 -5.03 27.59 8.98
CA VAL A 186 -4.29 26.88 10.04
C VAL A 186 -4.67 27.42 11.42
N LEU A 187 -4.80 28.74 11.55
CA LEU A 187 -5.16 29.39 12.81
C LEU A 187 -6.62 29.11 13.20
N HIS A 188 -7.55 29.09 12.23
CA HIS A 188 -8.92 28.63 12.45
C HIS A 188 -8.97 27.16 12.88
N GLY A 189 -8.16 26.30 12.26
CA GLY A 189 -8.01 24.90 12.65
C GLY A 189 -7.49 24.76 14.09
N ALA A 190 -6.46 25.53 14.45
CA ALA A 190 -5.90 25.54 15.81
C ALA A 190 -6.92 26.00 16.86
N GLN A 191 -7.70 27.05 16.57
CA GLN A 191 -8.77 27.52 17.45
C GLN A 191 -9.92 26.51 17.58
N SER A 192 -10.21 25.76 16.52
CA SER A 192 -11.22 24.70 16.55
C SER A 192 -10.76 23.53 17.42
N LEU A 193 -9.49 23.13 17.29
CA LEU A 193 -8.86 22.13 18.15
C LEU A 193 -8.80 22.57 19.61
N GLU A 194 -8.47 23.84 19.87
CA GLU A 194 -8.47 24.42 21.23
C GLU A 194 -9.86 24.35 21.88
N LYS A 195 -10.92 24.63 21.12
CA LYS A 195 -12.30 24.47 21.60
C LYS A 195 -12.65 23.01 21.89
N ILE A 196 -12.23 22.08 21.04
CA ILE A 196 -12.43 20.64 21.24
C ILE A 196 -11.77 20.22 22.57
N PHE A 197 -10.51 20.65 22.79
CA PHE A 197 -9.81 20.37 24.05
C PHE A 197 -10.51 20.92 25.29
N HIS A 198 -11.16 22.09 25.19
CA HIS A 198 -11.93 22.64 26.31
C HIS A 198 -13.31 22.01 26.49
N THR A 199 -13.85 21.35 25.47
CA THR A 199 -15.22 20.79 25.50
C THR A 199 -15.22 19.33 25.94
N ASP A 200 -14.21 18.55 25.55
CA ASP A 200 -14.08 17.13 25.90
C ASP A 200 -12.68 16.83 26.49
N PRO A 201 -12.58 16.70 27.82
CA PRO A 201 -11.34 16.36 28.50
C PRO A 201 -10.78 14.97 28.13
N LEU A 202 -11.63 14.01 27.76
CA LEU A 202 -11.20 12.67 27.38
C LEU A 202 -10.58 12.66 25.98
N GLU A 203 -11.15 13.44 25.05
CA GLU A 203 -10.56 13.62 23.71
C GLU A 203 -9.21 14.34 23.79
N GLN A 204 -9.09 15.32 24.69
CA GLN A 204 -7.81 15.99 24.98
C GLN A 204 -6.75 15.00 25.49
N GLU A 205 -7.08 14.13 26.44
CA GLU A 205 -6.15 13.11 26.95
C GLU A 205 -5.70 12.14 25.85
N HIS A 206 -6.61 11.68 25.00
CA HIS A 206 -6.28 10.79 23.88
C HIS A 206 -5.33 11.44 22.87
N ILE A 207 -5.58 12.71 22.52
CA ILE A 207 -4.73 13.44 21.57
C ILE A 207 -3.34 13.70 22.17
N ILE A 208 -3.26 14.07 23.45
CA ILE A 208 -1.97 14.23 24.13
C ILE A 208 -1.20 12.90 24.17
N ALA A 209 -1.87 11.80 24.52
CA ALA A 209 -1.26 10.47 24.55
C ALA A 209 -0.75 10.04 23.16
N PHE A 210 -1.50 10.34 22.11
CA PHE A 210 -1.09 10.10 20.72
C PHE A 210 0.16 10.91 20.36
N MET A 211 0.15 12.22 20.60
CA MET A 211 1.30 13.09 20.29
C MET A 211 2.56 12.70 21.08
N GLN A 212 2.40 12.30 22.34
CA GLN A 212 3.50 11.79 23.15
C GLN A 212 4.04 10.47 22.64
N LYS A 213 3.17 9.59 22.13
CA LYS A 213 3.57 8.31 21.52
C LYS A 213 4.37 8.54 20.24
N GLU A 214 3.89 9.40 19.33
CA GLU A 214 4.60 9.76 18.10
C GLU A 214 5.97 10.37 18.40
N TYR A 215 6.02 11.35 19.31
CA TYR A 215 7.28 11.98 19.71
C TYR A 215 8.27 10.98 20.32
N ARG A 216 7.78 10.05 21.15
CA ARG A 216 8.62 9.00 21.75
C ARG A 216 9.16 8.06 20.68
N GLN A 217 8.35 7.68 19.70
CA GLN A 217 8.74 6.81 18.60
C GLN A 217 9.79 7.48 17.68
N GLU A 218 9.64 8.77 17.39
CA GLU A 218 10.67 9.56 16.69
C GLU A 218 11.96 9.67 17.52
N CYS A 219 11.86 9.90 18.83
CA CYS A 219 13.04 9.95 19.69
C CYS A 219 13.76 8.59 19.75
N GLU A 220 13.03 7.49 19.89
CA GLU A 220 13.60 6.14 19.93
C GLU A 220 14.27 5.77 18.59
N THR A 221 13.69 6.14 17.45
CA THR A 221 14.29 5.90 16.13
C THR A 221 15.54 6.76 15.90
N LEU A 222 15.54 8.02 16.35
CA LEU A 222 16.73 8.88 16.31
C LEU A 222 17.83 8.37 17.25
N GLN A 223 17.47 7.94 18.46
CA GLN A 223 18.41 7.37 19.43
C GLN A 223 19.04 6.08 18.89
N ALA A 224 18.23 5.17 18.33
CA ALA A 224 18.69 3.94 17.69
C ALA A 224 19.65 4.22 16.53
N SER A 225 19.33 5.22 15.70
CA SER A 225 20.17 5.67 14.58
C SER A 225 21.51 6.26 15.05
N LEU A 226 21.50 7.04 16.14
CA LEU A 226 22.71 7.57 16.77
C LEU A 226 23.59 6.46 17.36
N THR A 227 23.01 5.49 18.09
CA THR A 227 23.77 4.33 18.59
C THR A 227 24.34 3.46 17.47
N LEU A 228 23.64 3.30 16.34
CA LEU A 228 24.18 2.60 15.17
C LEU A 228 25.38 3.34 14.57
N LEU A 229 25.31 4.68 14.47
CA LEU A 229 26.42 5.50 13.99
C LEU A 229 27.64 5.48 14.95
N GLU A 230 27.41 5.50 16.26
CA GLU A 230 28.48 5.37 17.26
C GLU A 230 29.15 3.98 17.21
N ASN A 231 28.37 2.90 17.07
CA ASN A 231 28.90 1.54 16.94
C ASN A 231 29.67 1.32 15.63
N VAL A 232 29.30 1.98 14.54
CA VAL A 232 30.06 1.97 13.28
C VAL A 232 31.38 2.73 13.40
N LYS A 233 31.42 3.82 14.20
CA LYS A 233 32.66 4.59 14.45
C LYS A 233 33.63 3.84 15.39
N ILE A 234 33.11 3.07 16.35
CA ILE A 234 33.92 2.25 17.27
C ILE A 234 34.54 1.03 16.55
N ARG A 235 33.90 0.48 15.51
CA ARG A 235 34.45 -0.65 14.74
C ARG A 235 35.62 -0.31 13.80
N ARG A 236 35.95 0.97 13.57
CA ARG A 236 37.06 1.37 12.66
C ARG A 236 38.43 1.54 13.34
N LEU A 237 38.56 1.33 14.66
CA LEU A 237 39.82 1.57 15.39
C LEU A 237 40.57 0.32 15.90
N ASN A 238 40.06 -0.91 15.72
CA ASN A 238 40.65 -2.12 16.31
C ASN A 238 41.17 -3.19 15.32
N THR A 239 41.56 -2.81 14.11
CA THR A 239 42.23 -3.74 13.17
C THR A 239 43.54 -3.14 12.63
N SER A 240 44.57 -3.11 13.48
CA SER A 240 45.96 -3.04 13.04
C SER A 240 46.40 -4.44 12.57
N ILE A 241 46.32 -4.69 11.27
CA ILE A 241 46.96 -5.86 10.65
C ILE A 241 48.34 -5.40 10.14
N SER A 242 49.38 -5.86 10.84
CA SER A 242 50.77 -5.78 10.41
C SER A 242 51.00 -6.77 9.27
N ILE A 243 51.35 -6.28 8.08
CA ILE A 243 51.82 -7.11 6.96
C ILE A 243 53.34 -7.24 7.12
N ARG A 244 53.87 -8.47 7.20
CA ARG A 244 55.29 -8.78 7.00
C ARG A 244 55.42 -9.51 5.67
N ASP A 245 56.35 -9.02 4.85
CA ASP A 245 56.72 -9.57 3.55
C ASP A 245 57.36 -10.96 3.68
N ALA A 246 57.03 -11.83 2.73
CA ALA A 246 57.83 -12.96 2.28
C ALA A 246 57.53 -13.22 0.79
#